data_AF-A0A349PMU5-F1
#
_entry.id   AF-A0A349PMU5-F1
#
_cell.length_a   1.000
_cell.length_b   1.000
_cell.length_c   1.000
_cell.angle_alpha   90.00
_cell.angle_beta   90.00
_cell.angle_gamma   90.00
#
_symmetry.space_group_name_H-M   'P 1'
#
loop_
_entity.id
_entity.type
_entity.pdbx_description
1 polymer ?
#
loop_
_entity_poly.entity_id
_entity_poly.type
_entity_poly.pdbx_seq_one_letter_code
_entity_poly.pdbx_strand_id
1 'polypeptide(L)'
;MGLFKRNPFGHILFVKRGLIHVFAVLTHKRYRGFNSLHIEGSEIITKLPETNVLFISNHQTYFADVVAMFHVFNASLSGRQDSIKNIGYIWKPKMNIYYVAAKETMQSGLLPRIMAYVGAITVERTWRSKGKDVTEKRDVNP
;
A
#
# COMPACT_ATOMS: atom_id res chain seq x y z
N MET A 1 7.71 20.33 -1.30
CA MET A 1 6.99 19.51 -2.30
C MET A 1 5.97 20.42 -2.95
N GLY A 2 6.00 20.60 -4.29
CA GLY A 2 4.99 21.45 -4.94
C GLY A 2 3.59 20.88 -4.72
N LEU A 3 2.62 21.72 -4.40
CA LEU A 3 1.23 21.34 -4.10
C LEU A 3 0.59 20.50 -5.22
N PHE A 4 1.02 20.73 -6.46
CA PHE A 4 0.49 20.10 -7.67
C PHE A 4 1.39 19.01 -8.26
N LYS A 5 2.45 18.58 -7.56
CA LYS A 5 3.30 17.50 -8.05
C LYS A 5 2.47 16.21 -8.14
N ARG A 6 2.52 15.53 -9.29
CA ARG A 6 1.80 14.28 -9.55
C ARG A 6 2.75 13.08 -9.53
N ASN A 7 2.20 11.89 -9.27
CA ASN A 7 2.89 10.62 -9.47
C ASN A 7 2.69 10.11 -10.92
N PRO A 8 3.32 8.98 -11.34
CA PRO A 8 3.12 8.39 -12.67
C PRO A 8 1.67 8.02 -13.01
N PHE A 9 0.82 7.86 -12.00
CA PHE A 9 -0.61 7.54 -12.14
C PHE A 9 -1.51 8.79 -12.14
N GLY A 10 -0.91 10.00 -12.21
CA GLY A 10 -1.65 11.27 -12.22
C GLY A 10 -2.18 11.74 -10.86
N HIS A 11 -1.92 11.02 -9.77
CA HIS A 11 -2.37 11.39 -8.42
C HIS A 11 -1.54 12.56 -7.88
N ILE A 12 -2.22 13.55 -7.33
CA ILE A 12 -1.61 14.68 -6.61
C ILE A 12 -0.96 14.17 -5.32
N LEU A 13 0.35 14.39 -5.19
CA LEU A 13 1.16 13.89 -4.06
C LEU A 13 0.73 14.49 -2.72
N PHE A 14 0.25 15.74 -2.71
CA PHE A 14 -0.29 16.36 -1.51
C PHE A 14 -1.49 15.58 -0.94
N VAL A 15 -2.48 15.29 -1.80
CA VAL A 15 -3.65 14.48 -1.41
C VAL A 15 -3.23 13.09 -0.96
N LYS A 16 -2.33 12.43 -1.72
CA LYS A 16 -1.82 11.10 -1.37
C LYS A 16 -1.16 11.12 0.02
N ARG A 17 -0.38 12.16 0.32
CA ARG A 17 0.30 12.31 1.62
C ARG A 17 -0.70 12.51 2.75
N GLY A 18 -1.75 13.29 2.53
CA GLY A 18 -2.84 13.49 3.49
C GLY A 18 -3.56 12.17 3.80
N LEU A 19 -3.92 11.41 2.77
CA LEU A 19 -4.52 10.09 2.92
C LEU A 19 -3.61 9.14 3.72
N ILE A 20 -2.32 9.05 3.39
CA ILE A 20 -1.38 8.20 4.12
C ILE A 20 -1.33 8.57 5.61
N HIS A 21 -1.31 9.86 5.96
CA HIS A 21 -1.33 10.27 7.37
C HIS A 21 -2.60 9.83 8.09
N VAL A 22 -3.77 10.12 7.51
CA VAL A 22 -5.07 9.79 8.11
C VAL A 22 -5.17 8.27 8.32
N PHE A 23 -4.88 7.48 7.28
CA PHE A 23 -4.94 6.03 7.36
C PHE A 23 -3.92 5.46 8.33
N ALA A 24 -2.70 5.99 8.35
CA ALA A 24 -1.69 5.53 9.29
C ALA A 24 -2.15 5.76 10.73
N VAL A 25 -2.69 6.93 11.08
CA VAL A 25 -3.23 7.22 12.42
C VAL A 25 -4.36 6.26 12.79
N LEU A 26 -5.34 6.10 11.92
CA LEU A 26 -6.51 5.24 12.17
C LEU A 26 -6.12 3.77 12.35
N THR A 27 -5.14 3.30 11.58
CA THR A 27 -4.78 1.87 11.54
C THR A 27 -3.64 1.51 12.47
N HIS A 28 -2.85 2.48 12.97
CA HIS A 28 -1.74 2.22 13.88
C HIS A 28 -2.18 1.47 15.15
N LYS A 29 -3.35 1.83 15.70
CA LYS A 29 -3.92 1.15 16.87
C LYS A 29 -4.22 -0.34 16.61
N ARG A 30 -4.55 -0.72 15.37
CA ARG A 30 -4.83 -2.11 15.00
C ARG A 30 -3.60 -3.00 15.19
N TYR A 31 -2.45 -2.55 14.69
CA TYR A 31 -1.21 -3.33 14.66
C TYR A 31 -0.36 -3.23 15.94
N ARG A 32 -0.69 -2.29 16.83
CA ARG A 32 -0.02 -2.13 18.12
C ARG A 32 -0.90 -2.53 19.32
N GLY A 33 -2.21 -2.42 19.20
CA GLY A 33 -3.15 -2.60 20.30
C GLY A 33 -3.79 -3.98 20.31
N PHE A 34 -4.61 -4.28 19.30
CA PHE A 34 -5.45 -5.48 19.30
C PHE A 34 -4.80 -6.69 18.62
N ASN A 35 -3.87 -6.45 17.70
CA ASN A 35 -3.12 -7.49 17.00
C ASN A 35 -1.64 -7.09 17.12
N SER A 36 -0.87 -7.78 17.95
CA SER A 36 0.57 -7.51 18.07
C SER A 36 1.26 -7.95 16.78
N LEU A 37 1.47 -7.00 15.86
CA LEU A 37 2.21 -7.26 14.64
C LEU A 37 3.64 -7.62 15.01
N HIS A 38 4.02 -8.86 14.74
CA HIS A 38 5.40 -9.33 14.87
C HIS A 38 6.17 -8.98 13.60
N ILE A 39 7.35 -8.38 13.77
CA ILE A 39 8.19 -7.89 12.68
C ILE A 39 9.59 -8.45 12.92
N GLU A 40 10.20 -9.02 11.89
CA GLU A 40 11.57 -9.50 11.91
C GLU A 40 12.27 -9.13 10.60
N GLY A 41 13.57 -8.82 10.65
CA GLY A 41 14.40 -8.64 9.46
C GLY A 41 14.17 -7.31 8.72
N SER A 42 13.55 -6.33 9.37
CA SER A 42 13.22 -5.06 8.74
C SER A 42 14.44 -4.15 8.47
N GLU A 43 15.60 -4.47 9.04
CA GLU A 43 16.90 -3.87 8.71
C GLU A 43 17.36 -4.16 7.28
N ILE A 44 16.78 -5.16 6.60
CA ILE A 44 17.02 -5.39 5.18
C ILE A 44 16.49 -4.21 4.34
N ILE A 45 15.36 -3.61 4.75
CA ILE A 45 14.69 -2.54 3.99
C ILE A 45 15.59 -1.32 3.81
N THR A 46 16.41 -0.99 4.81
CA THR A 46 17.31 0.18 4.75
C THR A 46 18.54 -0.05 3.88
N LYS A 47 18.81 -1.30 3.49
CA LYS A 47 19.92 -1.71 2.63
C LYS A 47 19.51 -1.84 1.15
N LEU A 48 18.22 -1.72 0.85
CA LEU A 48 17.69 -1.84 -0.50
C LEU A 48 17.99 -0.59 -1.35
N PRO A 49 18.10 -0.74 -2.68
CA PRO A 49 18.21 0.41 -3.57
C PRO A 49 16.92 1.26 -3.55
N GLU A 50 17.05 2.54 -3.89
CA GLU A 50 15.94 3.50 -3.85
C GLU A 50 14.80 3.22 -4.85
N THR A 51 15.09 2.48 -5.92
CA THR A 51 14.19 2.18 -7.04
C THR A 51 14.35 0.75 -7.54
N ASN A 52 13.37 0.25 -8.31
CA ASN A 52 13.38 -1.08 -8.93
C ASN A 52 13.40 -2.25 -7.93
N VAL A 53 12.70 -2.07 -6.82
CA VAL A 53 12.50 -3.13 -5.81
C VAL A 53 11.08 -3.69 -5.95
N LEU A 54 10.99 -5.00 -6.18
CA LEU A 54 9.74 -5.73 -6.18
C LEU A 54 9.64 -6.58 -4.91
N PHE A 55 8.64 -6.32 -4.08
CA PHE A 55 8.31 -7.16 -2.94
C PHE A 55 7.29 -8.21 -3.35
N ILE A 56 7.62 -9.49 -3.11
CA ILE A 56 6.72 -10.62 -3.32
C ILE A 56 6.27 -11.10 -1.95
N SER A 57 4.96 -11.13 -1.72
CA SER A 57 4.35 -11.49 -0.44
C SER A 57 3.10 -12.33 -0.66
N ASN A 58 2.77 -13.17 0.31
CA ASN A 58 1.47 -13.83 0.36
C ASN A 58 0.37 -12.79 0.60
N HIS A 59 -0.87 -13.12 0.21
CA HIS A 59 -2.00 -12.23 0.39
C HIS A 59 -3.12 -12.94 1.16
N GLN A 60 -3.37 -12.47 2.39
CA GLN A 60 -4.34 -13.09 3.30
C GLN A 60 -5.50 -12.15 3.61
N THR A 61 -5.22 -10.88 3.94
CA THR A 61 -6.25 -9.88 4.27
C THR A 61 -6.12 -8.64 3.38
N TYR A 62 -6.93 -8.60 2.32
CA TYR A 62 -7.06 -7.55 1.29
C TYR A 62 -6.32 -6.23 1.56
N PHE A 63 -6.82 -5.40 2.49
CA PHE A 63 -6.21 -4.09 2.76
C PHE A 63 -5.29 -4.09 3.98
N ALA A 64 -5.49 -5.02 4.91
CA ALA A 64 -4.71 -5.02 6.14
C ALA A 64 -3.24 -5.39 5.89
N ASP A 65 -2.96 -6.27 4.93
CA ASP A 65 -1.57 -6.64 4.59
C ASP A 65 -0.83 -5.45 3.98
N VAL A 66 -1.48 -4.76 3.02
CA VAL A 66 -0.96 -3.55 2.41
C VAL A 66 -0.67 -2.48 3.46
N VAL A 67 -1.63 -2.21 4.34
CA VAL A 67 -1.47 -1.19 5.38
C VAL A 67 -0.37 -1.57 6.37
N ALA A 68 -0.24 -2.86 6.74
CA ALA A 68 0.85 -3.33 7.59
C ALA A 68 2.22 -3.04 6.94
N MET A 69 2.37 -3.36 5.65
CA MET A 69 3.59 -3.07 4.89
C MET A 69 3.89 -1.58 4.82
N PHE A 70 2.89 -0.72 4.67
CA PHE A 70 3.09 0.73 4.75
C PHE A 70 3.65 1.16 6.12
N HIS A 71 3.16 0.60 7.22
CA HIS A 71 3.71 0.90 8.56
C HIS A 71 5.14 0.40 8.70
N VAL A 72 5.42 -0.85 8.31
CA VAL A 72 6.76 -1.46 8.40
C VAL A 72 7.76 -0.68 7.56
N PHE A 73 7.47 -0.42 6.28
CA PHE A 73 8.38 0.32 5.40
C PHE A 73 8.70 1.72 5.91
N ASN A 74 7.67 2.49 6.33
CA ASN A 74 7.93 3.84 6.83
C ASN A 74 8.66 3.81 8.18
N ALA A 75 8.37 2.84 9.05
CA ALA A 75 9.10 2.65 10.29
C ALA A 75 10.58 2.34 10.03
N SER A 76 10.88 1.36 9.17
CA SER A 76 12.25 0.97 8.82
C SER A 76 13.04 2.09 8.17
N LEU A 77 12.44 2.78 7.19
CA LEU A 77 13.08 3.92 6.53
C LEU A 77 13.26 5.14 7.45
N SER A 78 12.56 5.18 8.58
CA SER A 78 12.77 6.18 9.64
C SER A 78 13.82 5.75 10.68
N GLY A 79 14.49 4.61 10.48
CA GLY A 79 15.51 4.07 11.37
C GLY A 79 15.00 3.16 12.50
N ARG A 80 13.74 2.72 12.46
CA ARG A 80 13.23 1.75 13.44
C ARG A 80 13.53 0.33 12.98
N GLN A 81 14.08 -0.48 13.86
CA GLN A 81 14.28 -1.91 13.63
C GLN A 81 13.16 -2.69 14.31
N ASP A 82 12.50 -3.54 13.53
CA ASP A 82 11.50 -4.54 13.93
C ASP A 82 10.39 -3.98 14.82
N SER A 83 10.06 -2.71 14.60
CA SER A 83 9.14 -2.00 15.47
C SER A 83 8.42 -0.89 14.74
N ILE A 84 7.11 -0.86 14.92
CA ILE A 84 6.26 0.28 14.57
C ILE A 84 5.93 1.12 15.81
N LYS A 85 6.69 1.00 16.92
CA LYS A 85 6.41 1.74 18.16
C LYS A 85 6.46 3.25 17.92
N ASN A 86 5.40 3.92 18.36
CA ASN A 86 5.12 5.35 18.19
C ASN A 86 4.99 5.75 16.71
N ILE A 87 3.98 6.54 16.38
CA ILE A 87 3.62 6.78 14.98
C ILE A 87 4.50 7.80 14.24
N GLY A 88 5.54 8.35 14.89
CA GLY A 88 6.36 9.44 14.33
C GLY A 88 7.00 9.16 12.96
N TYR A 89 7.14 7.90 12.53
CA TYR A 89 7.64 7.54 11.18
C TYR A 89 6.77 8.11 10.05
N ILE A 90 5.49 8.41 10.31
CA ILE A 90 4.59 8.87 9.25
C ILE A 90 4.83 10.32 8.84
N TRP A 91 5.61 11.10 9.60
CA TRP A 91 5.80 12.54 9.38
C TRP A 91 6.29 12.87 7.96
N LYS A 92 7.22 12.05 7.45
CA LYS A 92 7.77 12.15 6.09
C LYS A 92 7.70 10.77 5.43
N PRO A 93 6.50 10.33 5.01
CA PRO A 93 6.33 8.97 4.53
C PRO A 93 6.93 8.80 3.12
N LYS A 94 7.39 7.60 2.80
CA LYS A 94 7.83 7.19 1.47
C LYS A 94 6.61 7.16 0.54
N MET A 95 6.63 8.02 -0.47
CA MET A 95 5.46 8.30 -1.33
C MET A 95 5.36 7.40 -2.56
N ASN A 96 6.42 6.67 -2.89
CA ASN A 96 6.53 5.80 -4.06
C ASN A 96 6.41 4.31 -3.72
N ILE A 97 5.64 3.98 -2.68
CA ILE A 97 5.19 2.63 -2.40
C ILE A 97 3.91 2.38 -3.22
N TYR A 98 3.89 1.25 -3.93
CA TYR A 98 2.79 0.81 -4.77
C TYR A 98 2.51 -0.68 -4.56
N TYR A 99 1.28 -1.11 -4.78
CA TYR A 99 0.87 -2.51 -4.65
C TYR A 99 -0.07 -2.89 -5.78
N VAL A 100 -0.03 -4.15 -6.21
CA VAL A 100 -0.90 -4.65 -7.28
C VAL A 100 -2.26 -5.00 -6.70
N ALA A 101 -3.35 -4.58 -7.35
CA ALA A 101 -4.71 -4.86 -6.91
C ALA A 101 -5.68 -5.05 -8.07
N ALA A 102 -6.74 -5.82 -7.88
CA ALA A 102 -7.77 -6.00 -8.88
C ALA A 102 -8.54 -4.68 -9.11
N LYS A 103 -8.65 -4.26 -10.39
CA LYS A 103 -9.38 -3.04 -10.80
C LYS A 103 -10.81 -3.02 -10.28
N GLU A 104 -11.51 -4.15 -10.40
CA GLU A 104 -12.88 -4.31 -9.92
C GLU A 104 -13.01 -4.02 -8.42
N THR A 105 -12.13 -4.60 -7.61
CA THR A 105 -12.12 -4.36 -6.16
C THR A 105 -11.82 -2.89 -5.86
N MET A 106 -10.86 -2.28 -6.55
CA MET A 106 -10.50 -0.87 -6.32
C MET A 106 -11.62 0.11 -6.69
N GLN A 107 -12.62 -0.32 -7.46
CA GLN A 107 -13.75 0.52 -7.88
C GLN A 107 -15.04 0.30 -7.07
N SER A 108 -15.11 -0.77 -6.27
CA SER A 108 -16.34 -1.28 -5.64
C SER A 108 -16.92 -0.42 -4.51
N GLY A 109 -16.17 0.55 -3.99
CA GLY A 109 -16.66 1.43 -2.92
C GLY A 109 -15.69 2.56 -2.59
N LEU A 110 -16.05 3.38 -1.60
CA LEU A 110 -15.27 4.55 -1.21
C LEU A 110 -13.88 4.17 -0.67
N LEU A 111 -13.82 3.24 0.29
CA LEU A 111 -12.56 2.80 0.89
C LEU A 111 -11.60 2.20 -0.17
N PRO A 112 -12.03 1.25 -1.03
CA PRO A 112 -11.17 0.77 -2.12
C PRO A 112 -10.67 1.86 -3.07
N ARG A 113 -11.49 2.86 -3.40
CA ARG A 113 -11.08 3.99 -4.26
C ARG A 113 -10.03 4.87 -3.60
N ILE A 114 -10.17 5.11 -2.30
CA ILE A 114 -9.16 5.83 -1.52
C ILE A 114 -7.85 5.03 -1.50
N MET A 115 -7.93 3.73 -1.24
CA MET A 115 -6.77 2.83 -1.27
C MET A 115 -6.11 2.82 -2.66
N ALA A 116 -6.92 2.84 -3.72
CA ALA A 116 -6.42 2.96 -5.09
C ALA A 116 -5.59 4.21 -5.29
N TYR A 117 -6.07 5.35 -4.79
CA TYR A 117 -5.36 6.62 -4.84
C TYR A 117 -4.02 6.58 -4.05
N VAL A 118 -4.02 5.89 -2.91
CA VAL A 118 -2.85 5.74 -2.04
C VAL A 118 -1.71 4.96 -2.73
N GLY A 119 -1.99 4.00 -3.62
CA GLY A 119 -0.91 3.36 -4.37
C GLY A 119 -1.24 2.10 -5.15
N ALA A 120 -2.50 1.85 -5.50
CA ALA A 120 -2.81 0.64 -6.26
C ALA A 120 -2.37 0.75 -7.73
N ILE A 121 -1.69 -0.29 -8.20
CA ILE A 121 -1.52 -0.61 -9.61
C ILE A 121 -2.65 -1.58 -9.97
N THR A 122 -3.65 -1.09 -10.69
CA THR A 122 -4.84 -1.88 -10.98
C THR A 122 -4.63 -2.84 -12.13
N VAL A 123 -4.92 -4.12 -11.92
CA VAL A 123 -4.92 -5.17 -12.93
C VAL A 123 -6.33 -5.70 -13.17
N GLU A 124 -6.66 -6.01 -14.41
CA GLU A 124 -7.91 -6.70 -14.76
C GLU A 124 -7.72 -8.21 -14.64
N ARG A 125 -8.71 -8.88 -14.04
CA ARG A 125 -8.70 -10.34 -13.96
C ARG A 125 -9.23 -10.89 -15.28
N THR A 126 -8.47 -11.78 -15.93
CA THR A 126 -8.85 -12.37 -17.22
C THR A 126 -9.69 -13.64 -17.08
N TRP A 127 -9.80 -14.22 -15.87
CA TRP A 127 -10.47 -15.50 -15.63
C TRP A 127 -11.70 -15.45 -14.71
N ARG A 128 -11.84 -14.42 -13.85
CA ARG A 128 -12.98 -14.31 -12.90
C ARG A 128 -13.39 -12.86 -12.64
N SER A 129 -14.68 -12.53 -12.79
CA SER A 129 -15.25 -11.21 -12.48
C SER A 129 -16.54 -11.36 -11.67
N LYS A 130 -16.75 -10.51 -10.65
CA LYS A 130 -17.93 -10.54 -9.75
C LYS A 130 -18.25 -11.91 -9.15
N GLY A 131 -17.23 -12.72 -8.88
CA GLY A 131 -17.39 -14.06 -8.32
C GLY A 131 -17.81 -15.14 -9.33
N LYS A 132 -17.98 -14.79 -10.61
CA LYS A 132 -18.27 -15.74 -11.71
C LYS A 132 -17.06 -15.90 -12.63
N ASP A 133 -16.88 -17.10 -13.16
CA ASP A 133 -15.85 -17.35 -14.17
C ASP A 133 -16.19 -16.58 -15.44
N VAL A 134 -15.18 -15.92 -16.02
CA VAL A 134 -15.37 -15.11 -17.23
C VAL A 134 -15.34 -16.07 -18.42
N THR A 135 -16.46 -16.15 -19.14
CA THR A 135 -16.60 -17.03 -20.33
C THR A 135 -15.76 -16.55 -21.51
N GLU A 136 -15.37 -15.28 -21.48
CA GLU A 136 -14.58 -14.60 -22.51
C GLU A 136 -13.18 -14.32 -21.97
N LYS A 137 -12.18 -15.08 -22.42
CA LYS A 137 -10.78 -14.84 -22.07
C LYS A 137 -10.37 -13.51 -22.69
N ARG A 138 -10.24 -12.46 -21.87
CA ARG A 138 -9.65 -11.20 -22.32
C ARG A 138 -8.18 -11.41 -22.64
N ASP A 139 -7.73 -10.85 -23.75
CA ASP A 139 -6.31 -10.85 -24.11
C ASP A 139 -5.48 -10.21 -23.01
N VAL A 140 -4.33 -10.82 -22.73
CA VAL A 140 -3.35 -10.27 -21.80
C VAL A 140 -2.64 -9.13 -22.54
N ASN A 141 -2.91 -7.88 -22.13
CA ASN A 141 -2.24 -6.66 -22.61
C ASN A 141 -2.74 -6.09 -23.96
N PRO A 142 -4.00 -5.62 -24.07
CA PRO A 142 -4.47 -4.81 -25.21
C PRO A 142 -3.94 -3.37 -25.19
#